data_AF-A0A269WAV6-F1
#
_entry.id   AF-A0A269WAV6-F1
#
_cell.length_a   1.000
_cell.length_b   1.000
_cell.length_c   1.000
_cell.angle_alpha   90.00
_cell.angle_beta   90.00
_cell.angle_gamma   90.00
#
_symmetry.space_group_name_H-M   'P 1'
#
loop_
_entity.id
_entity.type
_entity.pdbx_description
1 polymer ?
#
loop_
_entity_poly.entity_id
_entity_poly.type
_entity_poly.pdbx_seq_one_letter_code
_entity_poly.pdbx_strand_id
1 'polypeptide(L)'
;MSKEVVCIFLLGLVLLAIGCFAMLLSGLEKVLLFSFVFTKTQYVLMDGILLNIPPYIWGITNATFIFGIVLVVIGVIIMVLAKRVRT
;
A
#
# COMPACT_ATOMS: atom_id res chain seq x y z
N MET A 1 27.29 -10.62 17.00
CA MET A 1 26.09 -9.98 16.44
C MET A 1 25.14 -9.72 17.59
N SER A 2 24.92 -8.47 18.01
CA SER A 2 23.97 -8.21 19.12
C SER A 2 22.57 -8.61 18.67
N LYS A 3 21.82 -9.29 19.55
CA LYS A 3 20.43 -9.72 19.28
C LYS A 3 19.55 -8.56 18.82
N GLU A 4 19.87 -7.36 19.29
CA GLU A 4 19.18 -6.11 18.97
C GLU A 4 19.23 -5.76 17.47
N VAL A 5 20.39 -5.94 16.81
CA VAL A 5 20.55 -5.62 15.39
C VAL A 5 19.74 -6.58 14.52
N VAL A 6 19.62 -7.85 14.94
CA VAL A 6 18.76 -8.85 14.27
C VAL A 6 17.29 -8.44 14.39
N CYS A 7 16.84 -8.04 15.58
CA CYS A 7 15.47 -7.62 15.80
C CYS A 7 15.10 -6.37 14.98
N ILE A 8 15.98 -5.38 14.91
CA ILE A 8 15.75 -4.16 14.11
C ILE A 8 15.66 -4.49 12.62
N PHE A 9 16.51 -5.41 12.13
CA PHE A 9 16.46 -5.86 10.74
C PHE A 9 15.16 -6.61 10.41
N LEU A 10 14.72 -7.52 11.30
CA LEU A 10 13.45 -8.24 11.15
C LEU A 10 12.25 -7.29 11.15
N LEU A 11 12.27 -6.26 12.00
CA LEU A 11 11.24 -5.22 12.01
C LEU A 11 11.14 -4.50 10.66
N GLY A 12 12.28 -4.11 10.08
CA GLY A 12 12.33 -3.50 8.75
C GLY A 12 11.75 -4.39 7.66
N LEU A 13 12.03 -5.71 7.71
CA LEU A 13 11.49 -6.69 6.78
C LEU A 13 9.97 -6.86 6.92
N VAL A 14 9.46 -6.89 8.16
CA VAL A 14 8.00 -6.95 8.42
C VAL A 14 7.31 -5.68 7.90
N LEU A 15 7.87 -4.51 8.14
CA LEU A 15 7.34 -3.24 7.63
C LEU A 15 7.29 -3.21 6.10
N LEU A 16 8.33 -3.74 5.43
CA LEU A 16 8.36 -3.90 3.98
C LEU A 16 7.26 -4.83 3.48
N ALA A 17 7.09 -5.99 4.13
CA ALA A 17 6.06 -6.96 3.75
C ALA A 17 4.65 -6.36 3.90
N ILE A 18 4.37 -5.70 5.02
CA ILE A 18 3.08 -5.03 5.27
C ILE A 18 2.86 -3.88 4.30
N GLY A 19 3.88 -3.06 4.02
CA GLY A 19 3.79 -1.95 3.08
C GLY A 19 3.49 -2.41 1.65
N CYS A 20 4.18 -3.45 1.17
CA CYS A 20 3.87 -4.09 -0.11
C CYS A 20 2.46 -4.67 -0.14
N PHE A 21 2.03 -5.33 0.94
CA PHE A 21 0.68 -5.88 1.04
C PHE A 21 -0.39 -4.78 0.98
N ALA A 22 -0.19 -3.65 1.67
CA ALA A 22 -1.10 -2.52 1.65
C ALA A 22 -1.21 -1.88 0.25
N MET A 23 -0.09 -1.75 -0.47
CA MET A 23 -0.12 -1.28 -1.86
C MET A 23 -0.89 -2.22 -2.79
N LEU A 24 -0.70 -3.54 -2.65
CA LEU A 24 -1.46 -4.54 -3.40
C LEU A 24 -2.95 -4.49 -3.07
N LEU A 25 -3.28 -4.34 -1.78
CA LEU A 25 -4.66 -4.21 -1.31
C LEU A 25 -5.35 -3.00 -1.93
N SER A 26 -4.67 -1.84 -2.00
CA SER A 26 -5.20 -0.65 -2.68
C SER A 26 -5.49 -0.89 -4.17
N GLY A 27 -4.62 -1.63 -4.86
CA GLY A 27 -4.89 -2.04 -6.24
C GLY A 27 -6.13 -2.92 -6.35
N LEU A 28 -6.27 -3.88 -5.43
CA LEU A 28 -7.42 -4.79 -5.38
C LEU A 28 -8.73 -4.05 -5.05
N GLU A 29 -8.69 -3.08 -4.14
CA GLU A 29 -9.81 -2.19 -3.82
C GLU A 29 -10.29 -1.44 -5.07
N LYS A 30 -9.36 -0.87 -5.85
CA LYS A 30 -9.69 -0.20 -7.11
C LYS A 30 -10.33 -1.15 -8.11
N VAL A 31 -9.78 -2.36 -8.29
CA VAL A 31 -10.35 -3.38 -9.18
C VAL A 31 -11.77 -3.77 -8.76
N LEU A 32 -12.01 -3.97 -7.45
CA LEU A 32 -13.35 -4.26 -6.92
C LEU A 32 -14.34 -3.12 -7.18
N LEU A 33 -13.90 -1.89 -6.99
CA LEU A 33 -14.71 -0.69 -7.28
C LEU A 33 -15.10 -0.60 -8.75
N PHE A 34 -14.13 -0.82 -9.66
CA PHE A 34 -14.39 -0.87 -11.09
C PHE A 34 -15.38 -2.00 -11.43
N SER A 35 -15.21 -3.19 -10.88
CA SER A 35 -16.10 -4.34 -11.12
C SER A 35 -17.55 -4.07 -10.67
N PHE A 36 -17.72 -3.46 -9.49
CA PHE A 36 -19.04 -3.13 -8.96
C PHE A 36 -19.79 -2.11 -9.83
N VAL A 37 -19.10 -1.08 -10.32
CA VAL A 37 -19.72 -0.08 -11.20
C VAL A 37 -20.00 -0.66 -12.59
N PHE A 38 -19.06 -1.42 -13.16
CA PHE A 38 -19.23 -2.03 -14.48
C PHE A 38 -20.47 -2.93 -14.54
N THR A 39 -20.77 -3.63 -13.45
CA THR A 39 -21.95 -4.48 -13.31
C THR A 39 -23.25 -3.66 -13.28
N LYS A 40 -23.22 -2.42 -12.79
CA LYS A 40 -24.42 -1.57 -12.65
C LYS A 40 -24.71 -0.68 -13.85
N THR A 41 -23.70 -0.20 -14.57
CA THR A 41 -23.91 0.87 -15.56
C THR A 41 -23.89 0.41 -17.01
N GLN A 42 -23.34 -0.75 -17.39
CA GLN A 42 -23.11 -1.17 -18.81
C GLN A 42 -22.39 -0.14 -19.72
N TYR A 43 -22.14 1.08 -19.26
CA TYR A 43 -21.39 2.13 -19.92
C TYR A 43 -19.90 1.98 -19.58
N VAL A 44 -19.11 1.76 -20.63
CA VAL A 44 -17.65 1.58 -20.61
C VAL A 44 -16.90 2.93 -20.53
N LEU A 45 -17.63 4.06 -20.50
CA LEU A 45 -16.99 5.38 -20.41
C LEU A 45 -16.48 5.66 -19.00
N MET A 46 -15.19 5.95 -18.91
CA MET A 46 -14.44 6.27 -17.68
C MET A 46 -15.10 7.40 -16.87
N ASP A 47 -15.76 8.34 -17.56
CA ASP A 47 -16.49 9.45 -16.96
C ASP A 47 -17.70 8.98 -16.14
N GLY A 48 -18.38 7.92 -16.57
CA GLY A 48 -19.50 7.33 -15.85
C GLY A 48 -19.08 6.63 -14.55
N ILE A 49 -17.82 6.21 -14.45
CA ILE A 49 -17.28 5.56 -13.25
C ILE A 49 -16.88 6.61 -12.21
N LEU A 50 -16.26 7.70 -12.66
CA LEU A 50 -15.91 8.84 -11.79
C LEU A 50 -17.14 9.56 -11.23
N LEU A 51 -18.24 9.61 -11.99
CA LEU A 51 -19.52 10.19 -11.53
C LEU A 51 -20.27 9.31 -10.52
N ASN A 52 -20.17 7.99 -10.64
CA ASN A 52 -20.94 7.05 -9.79
C ASN A 52 -20.22 6.66 -8.50
N ILE A 53 -18.89 6.75 -8.45
CA ILE A 53 -18.13 6.44 -7.23
C ILE A 53 -17.87 7.73 -6.47
N PRO A 54 -18.39 7.86 -5.24
CA PRO A 54 -18.13 9.03 -4.41
C PRO A 54 -16.63 9.28 -4.21
N PRO A 55 -16.19 10.55 -4.22
CA PRO A 55 -14.77 10.91 -4.09
C PRO A 55 -14.13 10.43 -2.79
N TYR A 56 -14.93 10.21 -1.72
CA TYR A 56 -14.41 9.67 -0.46
C TYR A 56 -13.86 8.23 -0.61
N ILE A 57 -14.43 7.42 -1.50
CA ILE A 57 -13.98 6.03 -1.72
C ILE A 57 -12.62 6.02 -2.42
N TRP A 58 -12.46 6.87 -3.43
CA TRP A 58 -11.16 7.07 -4.09
C TRP A 58 -10.10 7.58 -3.11
N GLY A 59 -10.50 8.46 -2.19
CA GLY A 59 -9.65 8.94 -1.10
C GLY A 59 -9.13 7.81 -0.21
N ILE A 60 -9.99 6.86 0.18
CA ILE A 60 -9.60 5.71 1.00
C ILE A 60 -8.55 4.85 0.27
N THR A 61 -8.83 4.43 -0.97
CA THR A 61 -7.89 3.57 -1.72
C THR A 61 -6.54 4.26 -1.95
N ASN A 62 -6.53 5.57 -2.22
CA ASN A 62 -5.30 6.34 -2.36
C ASN A 62 -4.57 6.51 -1.02
N ALA A 63 -5.28 6.70 0.09
CA ALA A 63 -4.68 6.74 1.42
C ALA A 63 -4.01 5.40 1.77
N THR A 64 -4.67 4.27 1.50
CA THR A 64 -4.09 2.92 1.69
C THR A 64 -2.81 2.73 0.87
N PHE A 65 -2.79 3.23 -0.37
CA PHE A 65 -1.61 3.17 -1.22
C PHE A 65 -0.45 4.01 -0.67
N ILE A 66 -0.73 5.26 -0.30
CA ILE A 66 0.27 6.18 0.27
C ILE A 66 0.81 5.61 1.58
N PHE A 67 -0.06 5.08 2.44
CA PHE A 67 0.32 4.40 3.67
C PHE A 67 1.27 3.23 3.40
N GLY A 68 0.96 2.41 2.40
CA GLY A 68 1.84 1.31 1.95
C GLY A 68 3.22 1.80 1.50
N ILE A 69 3.28 2.87 0.70
CA ILE A 69 4.54 3.50 0.27
C ILE A 69 5.36 3.97 1.48
N VAL A 70 4.72 4.69 2.41
CA VAL A 70 5.39 5.21 3.60
C VAL A 70 5.97 4.08 4.43
N LEU A 71 5.23 2.99 4.64
CA LEU A 71 5.73 1.81 5.35
C LEU A 71 6.92 1.14 4.65
N VAL A 72 6.89 1.03 3.32
CA VAL A 72 8.02 0.50 2.54
C VAL A 72 9.26 1.39 2.70
N VAL A 73 9.10 2.71 2.58
CA VAL A 73 10.21 3.67 2.73
C VAL A 73 10.81 3.57 4.14
N ILE A 74 9.98 3.55 5.17
CA ILE A 74 10.43 3.39 6.56
C ILE A 74 11.14 2.06 6.76
N GLY A 75 10.59 0.95 6.24
CA GLY A 75 11.19 -0.37 6.31
C GLY A 75 12.59 -0.41 5.68
N VAL A 76 12.74 0.18 4.49
CA VAL A 76 14.04 0.30 3.80
C VAL A 76 15.03 1.13 4.60
N ILE A 77 14.62 2.29 5.13
CA ILE A 77 15.48 3.15 5.97
C ILE A 77 15.99 2.36 7.19
N ILE A 78 15.12 1.65 7.89
CA ILE A 78 15.48 0.86 9.07
C ILE A 78 16.49 -0.23 8.69
N MET A 79 16.29 -0.94 7.57
CA MET A 79 17.23 -1.97 7.13
C MET A 79 18.60 -1.40 6.77
N VAL A 80 18.65 -0.23 6.12
CA VAL A 80 19.90 0.46 5.79
C VAL A 80 20.62 0.91 7.06
N LEU A 81 19.91 1.49 8.03
CA LEU A 81 20.49 1.91 9.30
C LEU A 81 21.00 0.71 10.11
N ALA A 82 20.24 -0.37 10.20
CA ALA A 82 20.67 -1.62 10.85
C ALA A 82 21.93 -2.20 10.21
N LYS A 83 22.06 -2.09 8.88
CA LYS A 83 23.26 -2.50 8.16
C LYS A 83 24.46 -1.60 8.48
N ARG A 84 24.27 -0.28 8.58
CA ARG A 84 25.36 0.65 8.94
C ARG A 84 25.86 0.43 10.36
N VAL A 85 24.97 0.20 11.33
CA VAL A 85 25.34 -0.10 12.73
C VAL A 85 26.13 -1.40 12.87
N ARG A 86 26.01 -2.31 11.90
CA ARG A 86 26.73 -3.59 11.87
C ARG A 86 28.20 -3.45 11.42
N THR A 87 28.54 -2.38 10.70
CA THR A 87 29.87 -2.18 10.09
C THR A 87 30.78 -1.44 11.06
#